data_AF-A0AAW5T7E4-F1
#
_entry.id   AF-A0AAW5T7E4-F1
#
_cell.length_a   1.000
_cell.length_b   1.000
_cell.length_c   1.000
_cell.angle_alpha   90.00
_cell.angle_beta   90.00
_cell.angle_gamma   90.00
#
_symmetry.space_group_name_H-M   'P 1'
#
loop_
_entity.id
_entity.type
_entity.pdbx_description
1 polymer ?
#
loop_
_entity_poly.entity_id
_entity_poly.type
_entity_poly.pdbx_seq_one_letter_code
_entity_poly.pdbx_strand_id
1 'polypeptide(L)'
;MLEHDVRTRRSAEDFPRTEHLAWKIAEIAADPVAVPPETEAMVINRIIDNAAVSAASVIRRPVTVARAQALAHKTHRGAGVFGVDGTVSAEWAAWANGVAVRELDFHDTFLAAEYSHPGDNIPALVAVAQQLGVSGADLIRGIATAYEVQVDLVKGICLHRHKIDHVAHLGPSVAAGLGTMLRLDPETIYAAIGQALHLTTATRQSRKGLISSWKAYAPAWAGKVAIEAVDRAMRGEGSPAPIWEGEDGVIAWMLAGPEHTYRVPLPGPGEPKRAILDTYTKEHSAEYQSQAPIDLARRMRERIGDLDQIATIVLHTSNHTHVVIGTGSNDPQKFDPDASRETLDHSVMYIFAVALQDGTWHHERSYAPERAHRPDTIELWRKISTVEDPEWTRRYHSDDPAEKAFGAKAVVTLKSGETIVDELAVADAHPLGARPFERDQYVGKFADLADGVVEAEEQQRFLNAVQHVSATKSGGLGALNIRVDPRVLDKAPTVPSGIFR
;
A
#
# COMPACT_ATOMS: atom_id res chain seq x y z
N MET A 1 8.81 17.40 -14.85
CA MET A 1 8.65 17.39 -13.38
C MET A 1 9.20 18.70 -12.83
N LEU A 2 8.41 19.40 -12.01
CA LEU A 2 8.74 20.67 -11.37
C LEU A 2 8.92 20.45 -9.88
N GLU A 3 9.97 21.03 -9.31
CA GLU A 3 10.19 21.03 -7.86
C GLU A 3 9.49 22.23 -7.22
N HIS A 4 8.68 21.99 -6.18
CA HIS A 4 7.97 23.04 -5.46
C HIS A 4 8.48 23.17 -4.03
N ASP A 5 8.96 24.36 -3.66
CA ASP A 5 9.30 24.69 -2.28
C ASP A 5 8.01 24.93 -1.47
N VAL A 6 7.84 24.19 -0.37
CA VAL A 6 6.65 24.23 0.48
C VAL A 6 7.09 24.49 1.91
N ARG A 7 6.70 25.65 2.46
CA ARG A 7 7.09 26.11 3.79
C ARG A 7 5.96 26.89 4.45
N THR A 8 6.05 27.06 5.77
CA THR A 8 5.09 27.87 6.52
C THR A 8 5.13 29.34 6.08
N ARG A 9 3.97 29.98 6.09
CA ARG A 9 3.71 31.37 5.71
C ARG A 9 2.85 32.02 6.79
N ARG A 10 3.27 33.18 7.27
CA ARG A 10 2.48 33.95 8.23
C ARG A 10 1.21 34.48 7.58
N SER A 11 0.14 34.63 8.34
CA SER A 11 -1.14 35.15 7.82
C SER A 11 -1.05 36.57 7.23
N ALA A 12 0.00 37.33 7.59
CA ALA A 12 0.26 38.66 7.08
C ALA A 12 1.11 38.70 5.78
N GLU A 13 1.65 37.56 5.33
CA GLU A 13 2.40 37.49 4.06
C GLU A 13 1.45 37.48 2.86
N ASP A 14 1.84 38.17 1.78
CA ASP A 14 1.18 38.01 0.49
C ASP A 14 1.56 36.66 -0.11
N PHE A 15 0.64 35.70 -0.03
CA PHE A 15 0.81 34.34 -0.50
C PHE A 15 -0.46 33.93 -1.27
N PRO A 16 -0.49 34.14 -2.60
CA PRO A 16 -1.70 33.91 -3.38
C PRO A 16 -2.01 32.42 -3.47
N ARG A 17 -3.31 32.09 -3.61
CA ARG A 17 -3.79 30.69 -3.68
C ARG A 17 -3.07 29.85 -4.72
N THR A 18 -2.66 30.46 -5.85
CA THR A 18 -1.91 29.80 -6.92
C THR A 18 -0.55 29.24 -6.47
N GLU A 19 0.00 29.74 -5.38
CA GLU A 19 1.26 29.26 -4.81
C GLU A 19 1.09 28.10 -3.83
N HIS A 20 -0.13 27.85 -3.35
CA HIS A 20 -0.42 26.76 -2.43
C HIS A 20 -0.15 25.40 -3.08
N LEU A 21 0.49 24.48 -2.37
CA LEU A 21 0.69 23.10 -2.83
C LEU A 21 -0.65 22.43 -3.17
N ALA A 22 -1.68 22.66 -2.36
CA ALA A 22 -3.04 22.17 -2.64
C ALA A 22 -3.61 22.67 -3.97
N TRP A 23 -3.27 23.90 -4.36
CA TRP A 23 -3.73 24.45 -5.63
C TRP A 23 -2.96 23.85 -6.80
N LYS A 24 -1.63 23.73 -6.68
CA LYS A 24 -0.77 23.07 -7.66
C LYS A 24 -1.22 21.62 -7.92
N ILE A 25 -1.56 20.87 -6.86
CA ILE A 25 -2.15 19.53 -6.98
C ILE A 25 -3.52 19.58 -7.65
N ALA A 26 -4.38 20.55 -7.31
CA ALA A 26 -5.69 20.70 -7.94
C ALA A 26 -5.60 20.99 -9.44
N GLU A 27 -4.64 21.81 -9.88
CA GLU A 27 -4.37 22.07 -11.30
C GLU A 27 -3.91 20.80 -12.03
N ILE A 28 -3.01 20.02 -11.43
CA ILE A 28 -2.57 18.74 -11.99
C ILE A 28 -3.73 17.75 -12.07
N ALA A 29 -4.62 17.72 -11.08
CA ALA A 29 -5.79 16.85 -11.07
C ALA A 29 -6.83 17.27 -12.12
N ALA A 30 -6.98 18.57 -12.38
CA ALA A 30 -7.88 19.09 -13.41
C ALA A 30 -7.30 19.00 -14.83
N ASP A 31 -5.99 18.77 -14.98
CA ASP A 31 -5.32 18.66 -16.27
C ASP A 31 -5.90 17.50 -17.12
N PRO A 32 -6.44 17.78 -18.32
CA PRO A 32 -7.02 16.78 -19.21
C PRO A 32 -6.00 15.84 -19.87
N VAL A 33 -4.70 15.93 -19.55
CA VAL A 33 -3.63 15.07 -20.10
C VAL A 33 -4.03 13.59 -20.19
N ALA A 34 -3.69 12.96 -21.31
CA ALA A 34 -4.01 11.56 -21.57
C ALA A 34 -3.17 10.63 -20.69
N VAL A 35 -3.75 9.49 -20.32
CA VAL A 35 -3.03 8.43 -19.59
C VAL A 35 -2.18 7.65 -20.60
N PRO A 36 -0.85 7.52 -20.40
CA PRO A 36 -0.03 6.68 -21.26
C PRO A 36 -0.45 5.20 -21.22
N PRO A 37 -0.30 4.44 -22.32
CA PRO A 37 -0.68 3.03 -22.37
C PRO A 37 -0.05 2.15 -21.27
N GLU A 38 1.21 2.39 -20.92
CA GLU A 38 1.93 1.69 -19.87
C GLU A 38 1.38 2.02 -18.47
N THR A 39 0.98 3.28 -18.24
CA THR A 39 0.31 3.71 -17.00
C THR A 39 -1.05 3.03 -16.90
N GLU A 40 -1.84 3.00 -17.98
CA GLU A 40 -3.12 2.28 -18.01
C GLU A 40 -2.94 0.79 -17.74
N ALA A 41 -1.97 0.14 -18.39
CA ALA A 41 -1.67 -1.27 -18.19
C ALA A 41 -1.33 -1.57 -16.72
N MET A 42 -0.56 -0.68 -16.06
CA MET A 42 -0.25 -0.82 -14.64
C MET A 42 -1.46 -0.54 -13.74
N VAL A 43 -2.32 0.42 -14.06
CA VAL A 43 -3.59 0.62 -13.32
C VAL A 43 -4.41 -0.67 -13.32
N ILE A 44 -4.55 -1.32 -14.48
CA ILE A 44 -5.25 -2.61 -14.60
C ILE A 44 -4.58 -3.67 -13.71
N ASN A 45 -3.25 -3.74 -13.72
CA ASN A 45 -2.49 -4.65 -12.86
C ASN A 45 -2.76 -4.41 -11.36
N ARG A 46 -2.81 -3.14 -10.92
CA ARG A 46 -3.08 -2.79 -9.52
C ARG A 46 -4.52 -3.10 -9.09
N ILE A 47 -5.49 -3.01 -10.00
CA ILE A 47 -6.86 -3.47 -9.72
C ILE A 47 -6.88 -4.99 -9.52
N ILE A 48 -6.16 -5.76 -10.35
CA ILE A 48 -6.02 -7.22 -10.19
C ILE A 48 -5.33 -7.55 -8.86
N ASP A 49 -4.25 -6.85 -8.53
CA ASP A 49 -3.50 -7.06 -7.28
C ASP A 49 -4.37 -6.82 -6.03
N ASN A 50 -5.11 -5.72 -6.00
CA ASN A 50 -6.04 -5.43 -4.91
C ASN A 50 -7.16 -6.47 -4.79
N ALA A 51 -7.69 -6.96 -5.91
CA ALA A 51 -8.66 -8.04 -5.94
C ALA A 51 -8.08 -9.35 -5.37
N ALA A 52 -6.83 -9.67 -5.68
CA ALA A 52 -6.13 -10.84 -5.16
C ALA A 52 -6.01 -10.78 -3.63
N VAL A 53 -5.54 -9.64 -3.11
CA VAL A 53 -5.39 -9.46 -1.66
C VAL A 53 -6.74 -9.46 -0.95
N SER A 54 -7.78 -8.88 -1.55
CA SER A 54 -9.15 -8.91 -1.02
C SER A 54 -9.73 -10.31 -0.96
N ALA A 55 -9.45 -11.16 -1.96
CA ALA A 55 -9.86 -12.57 -1.96
C ALA A 55 -9.22 -13.32 -0.79
N ALA A 56 -7.89 -13.25 -0.67
CA ALA A 56 -7.17 -13.93 0.42
C ALA A 56 -7.56 -13.42 1.82
N SER A 57 -7.99 -12.17 1.96
CA SER A 57 -8.34 -11.59 3.26
C SER A 57 -9.83 -11.74 3.63
N VAL A 58 -10.69 -12.25 2.73
CA VAL A 58 -12.16 -12.10 2.81
C VAL A 58 -12.81 -12.67 4.09
N ILE A 59 -12.20 -13.71 4.67
CA ILE A 59 -12.66 -14.37 5.89
C ILE A 59 -11.96 -13.86 7.15
N ARG A 60 -11.03 -12.90 7.05
CA ARG A 60 -10.35 -12.35 8.22
C ARG A 60 -11.30 -11.51 9.05
N ARG A 61 -11.07 -11.49 10.36
CA ARG A 61 -11.94 -10.79 11.32
C ARG A 61 -12.11 -9.31 11.00
N PRO A 62 -11.05 -8.51 10.72
CA PRO A 62 -11.21 -7.10 10.40
C PRO A 62 -12.07 -6.87 9.16
N VAL A 63 -11.84 -7.66 8.10
CA VAL A 63 -12.62 -7.60 6.86
C VAL A 63 -14.09 -7.94 7.10
N THR A 64 -14.35 -8.95 7.94
CA THR A 64 -15.71 -9.35 8.31
C THR A 64 -16.44 -8.26 9.09
N VAL A 65 -15.76 -7.60 10.03
CA VAL A 65 -16.32 -6.47 10.79
C VAL A 65 -16.61 -5.27 9.88
N ALA A 66 -15.66 -4.89 9.02
CA ALA A 66 -15.82 -3.77 8.09
C ALA A 66 -16.97 -4.00 7.10
N ARG A 67 -17.08 -5.23 6.57
CA ARG A 67 -18.21 -5.66 5.72
C ARG A 67 -19.54 -5.57 6.46
N ALA A 68 -19.61 -6.04 7.71
CA ALA A 68 -20.83 -5.94 8.52
C ALA A 68 -21.24 -4.48 8.79
N GLN A 69 -20.28 -3.60 9.07
CA GLN A 69 -20.53 -2.16 9.22
C GLN A 69 -21.10 -1.57 7.92
N ALA A 70 -20.48 -1.84 6.78
CA ALA A 70 -20.94 -1.32 5.50
C ALA A 70 -22.35 -1.81 5.13
N LEU A 71 -22.63 -3.10 5.35
CA LEU A 71 -23.95 -3.70 5.06
C LEU A 71 -25.10 -3.16 5.92
N ALA A 72 -24.82 -2.43 7.00
CA ALA A 72 -25.83 -1.69 7.75
C ALA A 72 -26.27 -0.39 7.05
N HIS A 73 -25.58 0.03 5.98
CA HIS A 73 -25.83 1.27 5.23
C HIS A 73 -26.17 1.01 3.75
N LYS A 74 -27.13 0.11 3.51
CA LYS A 74 -27.57 -0.25 2.15
C LYS A 74 -28.22 0.93 1.43
N THR A 75 -27.98 1.00 0.12
CA THR A 75 -28.62 1.97 -0.78
C THR A 75 -28.88 1.32 -2.15
N HIS A 76 -29.85 1.83 -2.90
CA HIS A 76 -30.18 1.33 -4.24
C HIS A 76 -29.22 1.83 -5.33
N ARG A 77 -28.59 2.99 -5.13
CA ARG A 77 -27.61 3.59 -6.06
C ARG A 77 -26.31 3.75 -5.30
N GLY A 78 -25.55 2.68 -5.24
CA GLY A 78 -24.33 2.60 -4.44
C GLY A 78 -23.26 1.76 -5.10
N ALA A 79 -22.27 1.40 -4.31
CA ALA A 79 -21.14 0.58 -4.71
C ALA A 79 -21.22 -0.82 -4.09
N GLY A 80 -20.57 -1.77 -4.74
CA GLY A 80 -20.48 -3.16 -4.27
C GLY A 80 -19.50 -3.29 -3.12
N VAL A 81 -19.84 -4.16 -2.17
CA VAL A 81 -18.89 -4.66 -1.17
C VAL A 81 -18.32 -5.98 -1.68
N PHE A 82 -17.00 -6.12 -1.62
CA PHE A 82 -16.29 -7.29 -2.10
C PHE A 82 -16.85 -8.58 -1.47
N GLY A 83 -17.10 -9.58 -2.33
CA GLY A 83 -17.54 -10.91 -1.94
C GLY A 83 -19.03 -11.06 -1.65
N VAL A 84 -19.83 -10.00 -1.63
CA VAL A 84 -21.27 -10.08 -1.34
C VAL A 84 -22.12 -9.34 -2.37
N ASP A 85 -23.39 -9.74 -2.45
CA ASP A 85 -24.38 -9.06 -3.29
C ASP A 85 -24.99 -7.83 -2.59
N GLY A 86 -25.50 -6.92 -3.42
CA GLY A 86 -26.13 -5.67 -2.99
C GLY A 86 -25.16 -4.49 -3.00
N THR A 87 -25.70 -3.32 -2.67
CA THR A 87 -24.98 -2.05 -2.74
C THR A 87 -25.14 -1.23 -1.47
N VAL A 88 -24.09 -0.50 -1.12
CA VAL A 88 -24.00 0.42 0.02
C VAL A 88 -23.50 1.78 -0.50
N SER A 89 -23.62 2.84 0.30
CA SER A 89 -23.07 4.13 -0.14
C SER A 89 -21.55 4.07 -0.30
N ALA A 90 -21.01 4.85 -1.24
CA ALA A 90 -19.64 4.73 -1.73
C ALA A 90 -18.61 4.80 -0.59
N GLU A 91 -18.84 5.64 0.41
CA GLU A 91 -17.96 5.80 1.57
C GLU A 91 -17.91 4.53 2.44
N TRP A 92 -19.00 3.77 2.52
CA TRP A 92 -19.04 2.49 3.23
C TRP A 92 -18.50 1.33 2.40
N ALA A 93 -18.66 1.35 1.08
CA ALA A 93 -17.99 0.40 0.19
C ALA A 93 -16.47 0.60 0.19
N ALA A 94 -16.02 1.86 0.11
CA ALA A 94 -14.60 2.22 0.23
C ALA A 94 -14.02 1.76 1.58
N TRP A 95 -14.78 1.92 2.67
CA TRP A 95 -14.40 1.42 3.99
C TRP A 95 -14.20 -0.11 3.99
N ALA A 96 -15.20 -0.88 3.59
CA ALA A 96 -15.13 -2.33 3.62
C ALA A 96 -14.06 -2.90 2.67
N ASN A 97 -14.03 -2.40 1.44
CA ASN A 97 -13.10 -2.89 0.41
C ASN A 97 -11.67 -2.43 0.70
N GLY A 98 -11.47 -1.22 1.25
CA GLY A 98 -10.16 -0.75 1.69
C GLY A 98 -9.56 -1.61 2.79
N VAL A 99 -10.36 -2.01 3.78
CA VAL A 99 -9.90 -2.95 4.82
C VAL A 99 -9.50 -4.29 4.22
N ALA A 100 -10.28 -4.82 3.27
CA ALA A 100 -9.95 -6.08 2.58
C ALA A 100 -8.61 -6.02 1.83
N VAL A 101 -8.37 -4.93 1.09
CA VAL A 101 -7.13 -4.70 0.35
C VAL A 101 -5.93 -4.54 1.29
N ARG A 102 -6.10 -3.87 2.43
CA ARG A 102 -4.97 -3.55 3.32
C ARG A 102 -4.62 -4.63 4.32
N GLU A 103 -5.58 -5.49 4.70
CA GLU A 103 -5.48 -6.42 5.84
C GLU A 103 -4.22 -7.30 5.82
N LEU A 104 -3.82 -7.82 4.66
CA LEU A 104 -2.66 -8.71 4.54
C LEU A 104 -1.34 -7.99 4.30
N ASP A 105 -1.36 -6.66 4.12
CA ASP A 105 -0.17 -5.85 3.78
C ASP A 105 0.54 -6.35 2.51
N PHE A 106 -0.26 -6.78 1.53
CA PHE A 106 0.23 -7.61 0.42
C PHE A 106 -0.07 -7.04 -0.98
N HIS A 107 -0.58 -5.82 -1.05
CA HIS A 107 -0.63 -5.07 -2.30
C HIS A 107 0.65 -4.22 -2.42
N ASP A 108 0.68 -3.33 -3.41
CA ASP A 108 1.85 -2.52 -3.70
C ASP A 108 2.32 -1.61 -2.54
N THR A 109 3.52 -1.07 -2.72
CA THR A 109 4.11 -0.10 -1.81
C THR A 109 5.01 0.86 -2.58
N PHE A 110 5.37 1.98 -1.96
CA PHE A 110 6.35 2.89 -2.47
C PHE A 110 7.18 3.47 -1.32
N LEU A 111 8.50 3.50 -1.49
CA LEU A 111 9.46 3.92 -0.46
C LEU A 111 10.35 5.05 -1.00
N ALA A 112 10.26 6.24 -0.39
CA ALA A 112 11.10 7.42 -0.64
C ALA A 112 11.41 8.13 0.69
N ALA A 113 11.20 9.45 0.79
CA ALA A 113 11.34 10.17 2.06
C ALA A 113 10.33 9.66 3.10
N GLU A 114 9.10 9.36 2.66
CA GLU A 114 8.09 8.58 3.38
C GLU A 114 7.95 7.17 2.77
N TYR A 115 7.12 6.33 3.37
CA TYR A 115 6.66 5.08 2.78
C TYR A 115 5.14 5.01 2.77
N SER A 116 4.59 4.34 1.76
CA SER A 116 3.15 4.32 1.52
C SER A 116 2.70 3.05 0.80
N HIS A 117 1.39 2.90 0.67
CA HIS A 117 0.75 1.88 -0.16
C HIS A 117 -0.23 2.55 -1.12
N PRO A 118 0.22 2.94 -2.33
CA PRO A 118 -0.63 3.66 -3.28
C PRO A 118 -1.87 2.87 -3.76
N GLY A 119 -1.86 1.55 -3.68
CA GLY A 119 -3.01 0.68 -3.93
C GLY A 119 -4.21 0.95 -3.03
N ASP A 120 -4.00 1.57 -1.86
CA ASP A 120 -5.07 1.99 -0.97
C ASP A 120 -5.98 3.09 -1.58
N ASN A 121 -5.57 3.78 -2.66
CA ASN A 121 -6.43 4.74 -3.36
C ASN A 121 -7.61 4.05 -4.08
N ILE A 122 -7.37 2.89 -4.67
CA ILE A 122 -8.27 2.25 -5.65
C ILE A 122 -9.66 1.96 -5.08
N PRO A 123 -9.83 1.42 -3.86
CA PRO A 123 -11.16 1.11 -3.31
C PRO A 123 -12.10 2.32 -3.26
N ALA A 124 -11.60 3.50 -2.89
CA ALA A 124 -12.40 4.72 -2.81
C ALA A 124 -12.83 5.21 -4.20
N LEU A 125 -11.90 5.22 -5.17
CA LEU A 125 -12.22 5.62 -6.54
C LEU A 125 -13.20 4.66 -7.21
N VAL A 126 -13.00 3.34 -7.06
CA VAL A 126 -13.92 2.32 -7.59
C VAL A 126 -15.31 2.48 -6.98
N ALA A 127 -15.41 2.71 -5.67
CA ALA A 127 -16.70 2.87 -5.01
C ALA A 127 -17.47 4.10 -5.53
N VAL A 128 -16.82 5.27 -5.63
CA VAL A 128 -17.48 6.46 -6.19
C VAL A 128 -17.81 6.27 -7.66
N ALA A 129 -16.93 5.65 -8.44
CA ALA A 129 -17.16 5.36 -9.86
C ALA A 129 -18.38 4.46 -10.08
N GLN A 130 -18.56 3.43 -9.25
CA GLN A 130 -19.74 2.57 -9.28
C GLN A 130 -21.01 3.34 -8.90
N GLN A 131 -20.99 4.08 -7.79
CA GLN A 131 -22.15 4.83 -7.32
C GLN A 131 -22.63 5.88 -8.33
N LEU A 132 -21.71 6.59 -8.97
CA LEU A 132 -22.03 7.66 -9.92
C LEU A 132 -22.12 7.18 -11.38
N GLY A 133 -21.87 5.90 -11.64
CA GLY A 133 -21.91 5.34 -12.99
C GLY A 133 -20.85 5.92 -13.93
N VAL A 134 -19.65 6.19 -13.42
CA VAL A 134 -18.52 6.74 -14.18
C VAL A 134 -18.02 5.71 -15.22
N SER A 135 -17.40 6.20 -16.30
CA SER A 135 -16.77 5.34 -17.31
C SER A 135 -15.46 4.74 -16.79
N GLY A 136 -15.03 3.60 -17.33
CA GLY A 136 -13.76 3.02 -16.91
C GLY A 136 -12.53 3.79 -17.38
N ALA A 137 -12.62 4.53 -18.49
CA ALA A 137 -11.57 5.47 -18.90
C ALA A 137 -11.36 6.59 -17.87
N ASP A 138 -12.44 7.16 -17.33
CA ASP A 138 -12.36 8.19 -16.29
C ASP A 138 -11.88 7.60 -14.95
N LEU A 139 -12.25 6.36 -14.61
CA LEU A 139 -11.68 5.65 -13.45
C LEU A 139 -10.16 5.50 -13.57
N ILE A 140 -9.65 5.06 -14.74
CA ILE A 140 -8.21 4.94 -14.97
C ILE A 140 -7.50 6.28 -14.81
N ARG A 141 -8.07 7.37 -15.35
CA ARG A 141 -7.53 8.73 -15.17
C ARG A 141 -7.44 9.11 -13.70
N GLY A 142 -8.51 8.85 -12.94
CA GLY A 142 -8.54 9.11 -11.50
C GLY A 142 -7.47 8.34 -10.74
N ILE A 143 -7.33 7.03 -11.00
CA ILE A 143 -6.33 6.20 -10.33
C ILE A 143 -4.91 6.69 -10.67
N ALA A 144 -4.64 7.01 -11.94
CA ALA A 144 -3.35 7.55 -12.35
C ALA A 144 -3.00 8.86 -11.61
N THR A 145 -3.96 9.80 -11.49
CA THR A 145 -3.74 11.03 -10.71
C THR A 145 -3.52 10.72 -9.23
N ALA A 146 -4.32 9.84 -8.62
CA ALA A 146 -4.20 9.52 -7.20
C ALA A 146 -2.79 8.95 -6.88
N TYR A 147 -2.31 8.04 -7.73
CA TYR A 147 -0.95 7.50 -7.61
C TYR A 147 0.11 8.59 -7.77
N GLU A 148 -0.01 9.47 -8.77
CA GLU A 148 0.91 10.59 -8.97
C GLU A 148 1.04 11.44 -7.70
N VAL A 149 -0.09 11.93 -7.20
CA VAL A 149 -0.14 12.82 -6.04
C VAL A 149 0.44 12.16 -4.80
N GLN A 150 0.09 10.90 -4.53
CA GLN A 150 0.62 10.24 -3.33
C GLN A 150 2.11 9.97 -3.43
N VAL A 151 2.60 9.48 -4.58
CA VAL A 151 4.02 9.18 -4.78
C VAL A 151 4.86 10.44 -4.66
N ASP A 152 4.39 11.55 -5.23
CA ASP A 152 5.07 12.84 -5.19
C ASP A 152 5.11 13.44 -3.77
N LEU A 153 4.00 13.37 -3.03
CA LEU A 153 3.99 13.73 -1.61
C LEU A 153 4.94 12.86 -0.78
N VAL A 154 5.03 11.56 -1.10
CA VAL A 154 5.93 10.61 -0.44
C VAL A 154 7.40 10.87 -0.76
N LYS A 155 7.72 11.32 -1.98
CA LYS A 155 9.06 11.79 -2.36
C LYS A 155 9.44 13.05 -1.58
N GLY A 156 8.51 14.00 -1.42
CA GLY A 156 8.84 15.33 -0.88
C GLY A 156 8.65 15.54 0.63
N ILE A 157 7.74 14.81 1.29
CA ILE A 157 7.35 15.07 2.68
C ILE A 157 7.40 13.79 3.52
N CYS A 158 8.41 13.67 4.38
CA CYS A 158 8.50 12.59 5.38
C CYS A 158 7.60 12.87 6.60
N LEU A 159 6.54 12.09 6.78
CA LEU A 159 5.61 12.13 7.91
C LEU A 159 6.11 11.28 9.10
N HIS A 160 6.79 10.17 8.81
CA HIS A 160 7.24 9.17 9.76
C HIS A 160 8.21 9.74 10.79
N ARG A 161 9.11 10.63 10.35
CA ARG A 161 10.05 11.32 11.25
C ARG A 161 9.31 12.17 12.30
N HIS A 162 8.08 12.60 12.01
CA HIS A 162 7.22 13.38 12.90
C HIS A 162 6.15 12.53 13.61
N LYS A 163 6.24 11.19 13.50
CA LYS A 163 5.26 10.26 14.10
C LYS A 163 3.82 10.51 13.62
N ILE A 164 3.68 10.96 12.38
CA ILE A 164 2.41 11.03 11.66
C ILE A 164 2.25 9.77 10.81
N ASP A 165 1.02 9.27 10.71
CA ASP A 165 0.69 8.13 9.86
C ASP A 165 0.70 8.54 8.38
N HIS A 166 1.16 7.65 7.50
CA HIS A 166 1.32 7.93 6.07
C HIS A 166 -0.02 8.18 5.36
N VAL A 167 -1.14 7.82 5.98
CA VAL A 167 -2.49 8.07 5.44
C VAL A 167 -2.82 9.56 5.30
N ALA A 168 -2.03 10.45 5.93
CA ALA A 168 -2.13 11.89 5.69
C ALA A 168 -1.79 12.29 4.25
N HIS A 169 -0.99 11.49 3.53
CA HIS A 169 -0.79 11.66 2.07
C HIS A 169 -1.89 11.01 1.25
N LEU A 170 -2.54 9.96 1.78
CA LEU A 170 -3.58 9.20 1.09
C LEU A 170 -4.90 9.97 0.97
N GLY A 171 -5.30 10.73 2.00
CA GLY A 171 -6.52 11.55 1.93
C GLY A 171 -6.50 12.54 0.74
N PRO A 172 -5.47 13.39 0.64
CA PRO A 172 -5.26 14.30 -0.50
C PRO A 172 -5.20 13.60 -1.86
N SER A 173 -4.52 12.47 -1.95
CA SER A 173 -4.39 11.74 -3.21
C SER A 173 -5.71 11.16 -3.71
N VAL A 174 -6.53 10.61 -2.79
CA VAL A 174 -7.88 10.15 -3.13
C VAL A 174 -8.75 11.33 -3.56
N ALA A 175 -8.70 12.46 -2.84
CA ALA A 175 -9.47 13.66 -3.20
C ALA A 175 -9.10 14.19 -4.59
N ALA A 176 -7.80 14.25 -4.91
CA ALA A 176 -7.31 14.64 -6.23
C ALA A 176 -7.75 13.65 -7.33
N GLY A 177 -7.61 12.35 -7.09
CA GLY A 177 -8.04 11.30 -8.02
C GLY A 177 -9.54 11.31 -8.30
N LEU A 178 -10.37 11.49 -7.27
CA LEU A 178 -11.81 11.71 -7.41
C LEU A 178 -12.10 12.98 -8.21
N GLY A 179 -11.36 14.07 -7.97
CA GLY A 179 -11.40 15.30 -8.74
C GLY A 179 -11.20 15.08 -10.24
N THR A 180 -10.12 14.38 -10.61
CA THR A 180 -9.85 14.02 -12.01
C THR A 180 -10.96 13.13 -12.58
N MET A 181 -11.34 12.08 -11.86
CA MET A 181 -12.32 11.09 -12.31
C MET A 181 -13.70 11.72 -12.58
N LEU A 182 -14.10 12.68 -11.76
CA LEU A 182 -15.37 13.39 -11.89
C LEU A 182 -15.27 14.68 -12.71
N ARG A 183 -14.07 15.03 -13.20
CA ARG A 183 -13.78 16.24 -13.99
C ARG A 183 -14.21 17.52 -13.26
N LEU A 184 -13.91 17.59 -11.97
CA LEU A 184 -14.23 18.75 -11.13
C LEU A 184 -13.30 19.92 -11.49
N ASP A 185 -13.76 21.14 -11.18
CA ASP A 185 -12.94 22.34 -11.32
C ASP A 185 -11.85 22.41 -10.22
N PRO A 186 -10.74 23.13 -10.46
CA PRO A 186 -9.66 23.26 -9.48
C PRO A 186 -10.10 23.81 -8.12
N GLU A 187 -11.13 24.64 -8.02
CA GLU A 187 -11.57 25.19 -6.73
C GLU A 187 -12.21 24.12 -5.84
N THR A 188 -13.07 23.29 -6.43
CA THR A 188 -13.66 22.13 -5.75
C THR A 188 -12.59 21.15 -5.30
N ILE A 189 -11.61 20.84 -6.16
CA ILE A 189 -10.51 19.91 -5.83
C ILE A 189 -9.62 20.48 -4.71
N TYR A 190 -9.30 21.77 -4.80
CA TYR A 190 -8.51 22.49 -3.80
C TYR A 190 -9.13 22.39 -2.39
N ALA A 191 -10.44 22.67 -2.27
CA ALA A 191 -11.16 22.58 -1.01
C ALA A 191 -11.22 21.13 -0.48
N ALA A 192 -11.44 20.16 -1.36
CA ALA A 192 -11.46 18.74 -0.98
C ALA A 192 -10.11 18.26 -0.43
N ILE A 193 -9.00 18.63 -1.09
CA ILE A 193 -7.64 18.30 -0.65
C ILE A 193 -7.35 18.86 0.74
N GLY A 194 -7.69 20.14 0.97
CA GLY A 194 -7.46 20.79 2.26
C GLY A 194 -8.20 20.10 3.40
N GLN A 195 -9.49 19.79 3.21
CA GLN A 195 -10.26 19.06 4.21
C GLN A 195 -9.77 17.62 4.41
N ALA A 196 -9.42 16.91 3.32
CA ALA A 196 -8.94 15.54 3.40
C ALA A 196 -7.64 15.44 4.19
N LEU A 197 -6.64 16.30 3.92
CA LEU A 197 -5.39 16.32 4.70
C LEU A 197 -5.66 16.61 6.18
N HIS A 198 -6.48 17.63 6.46
CA HIS A 198 -6.78 18.04 7.82
C HIS A 198 -7.33 16.88 8.68
N LEU A 199 -8.23 16.08 8.11
CA LEU A 199 -8.92 15.00 8.83
C LEU A 199 -8.23 13.64 8.76
N THR A 200 -7.20 13.50 7.91
CA THR A 200 -6.40 12.25 7.79
C THR A 200 -5.04 12.33 8.45
N THR A 201 -4.69 13.47 9.05
CA THR A 201 -3.46 13.62 9.82
C THR A 201 -3.61 13.01 11.21
N ALA A 202 -3.26 11.74 11.34
CA ALA A 202 -3.33 10.97 12.58
C ALA A 202 -1.94 10.63 13.12
N THR A 203 -1.85 10.41 14.43
CA THR A 203 -0.60 9.91 15.03
C THR A 203 -0.30 8.49 14.54
N ARG A 204 0.99 8.15 14.53
CA ARG A 204 1.47 6.84 14.10
C ARG A 204 1.33 5.75 15.18
N GLN A 205 0.55 5.99 16.23
CA GLN A 205 0.29 5.00 17.26
C GLN A 205 -0.42 3.75 16.71
N SER A 206 -1.11 3.89 15.58
CA SER A 206 -1.68 2.81 14.76
C SER A 206 -0.66 1.72 14.35
N ARG A 207 0.65 2.01 14.39
CA ARG A 207 1.73 1.16 13.84
C ARG A 207 2.88 0.93 14.82
N LYS A 208 2.67 1.10 16.13
CA LYS A 208 3.71 0.89 17.17
C LYS A 208 3.13 0.28 18.45
N GLY A 209 3.89 -0.61 19.09
CA GLY A 209 3.47 -1.30 20.33
C GLY A 209 2.56 -2.49 20.02
N LEU A 210 1.44 -2.63 20.73
CA LEU A 210 0.40 -3.61 20.41
C LEU A 210 -0.36 -3.14 19.16
N ILE A 211 0.17 -3.50 17.98
CA ILE A 211 -0.43 -3.13 16.69
C ILE A 211 -1.80 -3.82 16.57
N SER A 212 -2.86 -3.02 16.57
CA SER A 212 -4.23 -3.51 16.43
C SER A 212 -4.65 -3.62 14.97
N SER A 213 -5.81 -4.23 14.72
CA SER A 213 -6.42 -4.27 13.38
C SER A 213 -6.64 -2.88 12.77
N TRP A 214 -6.61 -1.79 13.56
CA TRP A 214 -6.67 -0.42 13.05
C TRP A 214 -5.63 -0.12 11.96
N LYS A 215 -4.50 -0.84 11.94
CA LYS A 215 -3.52 -0.77 10.84
C LYS A 215 -4.16 -1.00 9.46
N ALA A 216 -5.16 -1.89 9.36
CA ALA A 216 -5.91 -2.16 8.14
C ALA A 216 -7.04 -1.15 7.88
N TYR A 217 -7.61 -0.58 8.94
CA TYR A 217 -8.70 0.41 8.84
C TYR A 217 -8.21 1.82 8.51
N ALA A 218 -7.00 2.20 8.92
CA ALA A 218 -6.53 3.57 8.76
C ALA A 218 -6.53 4.06 7.29
N PRO A 219 -6.08 3.27 6.30
CA PRO A 219 -6.17 3.69 4.90
C PRO A 219 -7.61 3.74 4.37
N ALA A 220 -8.44 2.77 4.76
CA ALA A 220 -9.86 2.74 4.41
C ALA A 220 -10.62 3.96 4.98
N TRP A 221 -10.24 4.40 6.19
CA TRP A 221 -10.74 5.64 6.79
C TRP A 221 -10.36 6.86 5.95
N ALA A 222 -9.11 6.96 5.50
CA ALA A 222 -8.66 8.09 4.68
C ALA A 222 -9.43 8.17 3.36
N GLY A 223 -9.68 7.03 2.70
CA GLY A 223 -10.54 6.97 1.52
C GLY A 223 -11.98 7.44 1.79
N LYS A 224 -12.58 6.99 2.91
CA LYS A 224 -13.92 7.42 3.34
C LYS A 224 -13.97 8.93 3.61
N VAL A 225 -12.99 9.48 4.32
CA VAL A 225 -12.87 10.93 4.61
C VAL A 225 -12.71 11.74 3.32
N ALA A 226 -11.92 11.26 2.36
CA ALA A 226 -11.73 11.95 1.08
C ALA A 226 -13.02 12.00 0.24
N ILE A 227 -13.82 10.92 0.24
CA ILE A 227 -15.15 10.90 -0.41
C ILE A 227 -16.07 11.98 0.21
N GLU A 228 -16.11 12.06 1.54
CA GLU A 228 -16.92 13.06 2.26
C GLU A 228 -16.40 14.49 2.02
N ALA A 229 -15.08 14.68 1.94
CA ALA A 229 -14.46 15.96 1.62
C ALA A 229 -14.81 16.45 0.20
N VAL A 230 -14.77 15.54 -0.79
CA VAL A 230 -15.17 15.84 -2.17
C VAL A 230 -16.66 16.16 -2.26
N ASP A 231 -17.55 15.36 -1.65
CA ASP A 231 -19.00 15.66 -1.64
C ASP A 231 -19.29 17.02 -0.99
N ARG A 232 -18.65 17.32 0.13
CA ARG A 232 -18.80 18.64 0.79
C ARG A 232 -18.32 19.78 -0.12
N ALA A 233 -17.13 19.65 -0.72
CA ALA A 233 -16.60 20.68 -1.62
C ALA A 233 -17.49 20.89 -2.86
N MET A 234 -18.03 19.83 -3.45
CA MET A 234 -18.97 19.90 -4.58
C MET A 234 -20.26 20.67 -4.25
N ARG A 235 -20.59 20.85 -2.97
CA ARG A 235 -21.72 21.66 -2.49
C ARG A 235 -21.36 23.13 -2.28
N GLY A 236 -20.16 23.55 -2.67
CA GLY A 236 -19.68 24.93 -2.59
C GLY A 236 -19.01 25.29 -1.26
N GLU A 237 -18.73 24.30 -0.42
CA GLU A 237 -18.12 24.52 0.88
C GLU A 237 -16.58 24.52 0.82
N GLY A 238 -15.95 25.49 1.48
CA GLY A 238 -14.48 25.60 1.56
C GLY A 238 -13.86 24.79 2.71
N SER A 239 -12.53 24.79 2.79
CA SER A 239 -11.72 24.10 3.82
C SER A 239 -10.67 25.03 4.44
N PRO A 240 -10.00 24.64 5.55
CA PRO A 240 -8.83 25.36 6.04
C PRO A 240 -7.77 25.52 4.95
N ALA A 241 -7.18 26.71 4.87
CA ALA A 241 -6.30 27.13 3.77
C ALA A 241 -5.33 28.25 4.22
N PRO A 242 -4.08 28.28 3.73
CA PRO A 242 -3.39 27.18 3.05
C PRO A 242 -3.14 26.01 4.00
N ILE A 243 -3.43 24.78 3.58
CA ILE A 243 -3.45 23.63 4.50
C ILE A 243 -2.04 23.16 4.91
N TRP A 244 -1.07 23.19 4.01
CA TRP A 244 0.32 22.85 4.32
C TRP A 244 1.06 24.06 4.88
N GLU A 245 0.94 25.19 4.20
CA GLU A 245 1.75 26.39 4.40
C GLU A 245 1.19 27.36 5.42
N GLY A 246 -0.07 27.22 5.86
CA GLY A 246 -0.68 28.17 6.78
C GLY A 246 0.11 28.33 8.08
N GLU A 247 -0.02 29.50 8.71
CA GLU A 247 0.61 29.80 10.01
C GLU A 247 0.23 28.78 11.09
N ASP A 248 -1.01 28.28 11.04
CA ASP A 248 -1.51 27.16 11.85
C ASP A 248 -1.69 25.86 11.03
N GLY A 249 -0.95 25.73 9.93
CA GLY A 249 -1.02 24.62 8.99
C GLY A 249 -0.23 23.38 9.42
N VAL A 250 -0.28 22.35 8.57
CA VAL A 250 0.35 21.04 8.85
C VAL A 250 1.86 21.15 9.03
N ILE A 251 2.55 21.97 8.22
CA ILE A 251 4.01 22.12 8.35
C ILE A 251 4.37 22.76 9.69
N ALA A 252 3.67 23.81 10.07
CA ALA A 252 3.96 24.61 11.25
C ALA A 252 3.87 23.81 12.56
N TRP A 253 2.83 22.97 12.70
CA TRP A 253 2.50 22.35 13.99
C TRP A 253 2.61 20.83 14.03
N MET A 254 2.53 20.15 12.89
CA MET A 254 2.51 18.68 12.86
C MET A 254 3.80 18.08 12.28
N LEU A 255 4.59 18.86 11.55
CA LEU A 255 5.81 18.39 10.89
C LEU A 255 7.08 19.09 11.42
N ALA A 256 7.96 19.56 10.53
CA ALA A 256 9.27 20.10 10.90
C ALA A 256 9.25 21.55 11.42
N GLY A 257 8.07 22.19 11.48
CA GLY A 257 7.91 23.54 12.01
C GLY A 257 8.13 24.65 10.98
N PRO A 258 7.97 25.91 11.40
CA PRO A 258 7.86 27.06 10.49
C PRO A 258 9.12 27.37 9.68
N GLU A 259 10.30 26.99 10.19
CA GLU A 259 11.59 27.27 9.55
C GLU A 259 11.99 26.23 8.48
N HIS A 260 11.24 25.13 8.36
CA HIS A 260 11.56 24.08 7.41
C HIS A 260 10.91 24.30 6.05
N THR A 261 11.64 23.95 4.98
CA THR A 261 11.14 23.93 3.60
C THR A 261 11.22 22.51 3.07
N TYR A 262 10.07 21.96 2.68
CA TYR A 262 9.97 20.72 1.93
C TYR A 262 10.09 21.02 0.43
N ARG A 263 10.52 20.02 -0.34
CA ARG A 263 10.52 20.07 -1.81
C ARG A 263 9.67 18.95 -2.34
N VAL A 264 8.59 19.30 -3.04
CA VAL A 264 7.65 18.31 -3.57
C VAL A 264 7.77 18.31 -5.10
N PRO A 265 8.17 17.19 -5.71
CA PRO A 265 8.13 17.05 -7.16
C PRO A 265 6.67 16.96 -7.59
N LEU A 266 6.29 17.63 -8.67
CA LEU A 266 4.99 17.44 -9.31
C LEU A 266 5.14 17.50 -10.84
N PRO A 267 4.29 16.83 -11.63
CA PRO A 267 4.31 16.99 -13.08
C PRO A 267 3.97 18.43 -13.49
N GLY A 268 4.63 18.93 -14.52
CA GLY A 268 4.28 20.21 -15.15
C GLY A 268 2.98 20.13 -15.96
N PRO A 269 2.40 21.28 -16.38
CA PRO A 269 1.21 21.29 -17.22
C PRO A 269 1.38 20.47 -18.50
N GLY A 270 0.45 19.56 -18.78
CA GLY A 270 0.48 18.65 -19.92
C GLY A 270 1.45 17.48 -19.79
N GLU A 271 2.20 17.35 -18.68
CA GLU A 271 3.02 16.17 -18.42
C GLU A 271 2.13 15.00 -17.95
N PRO A 272 2.36 13.79 -18.47
CA PRO A 272 1.56 12.62 -18.10
C PRO A 272 1.84 12.18 -16.66
N LYS A 273 0.78 11.70 -15.99
CA LYS A 273 0.88 11.03 -14.68
C LYS A 273 1.44 9.62 -14.87
N ARG A 274 2.61 9.33 -14.33
CA ARG A 274 3.40 8.10 -14.54
C ARG A 274 3.89 7.46 -13.26
N ALA A 275 3.72 8.09 -12.10
CA ALA A 275 4.33 7.65 -10.85
C ALA A 275 3.89 6.24 -10.39
N ILE A 276 2.76 5.73 -10.88
CA ILE A 276 2.35 4.33 -10.66
C ILE A 276 3.40 3.32 -11.14
N LEU A 277 4.18 3.66 -12.17
CA LEU A 277 5.24 2.81 -12.71
C LEU A 277 6.44 2.70 -11.77
N ASP A 278 6.61 3.67 -10.86
CA ASP A 278 7.67 3.68 -9.85
C ASP A 278 7.29 2.83 -8.63
N THR A 279 6.04 2.37 -8.51
CA THR A 279 5.56 1.63 -7.34
C THR A 279 5.95 0.16 -7.38
N TYR A 280 6.10 -0.43 -6.20
CA TYR A 280 6.65 -1.76 -6.07
C TYR A 280 5.59 -2.78 -5.66
N THR A 281 5.50 -3.88 -6.40
CA THR A 281 4.65 -5.02 -6.03
C THR A 281 5.28 -5.81 -4.91
N LYS A 282 4.46 -6.26 -3.96
CA LYS A 282 4.82 -7.35 -3.05
C LYS A 282 4.48 -8.67 -3.71
N GLU A 283 5.48 -9.48 -4.06
CA GLU A 283 5.27 -10.86 -4.50
C GLU A 283 4.99 -11.77 -3.31
N HIS A 284 5.62 -11.48 -2.17
CA HIS A 284 5.50 -12.25 -0.94
C HIS A 284 4.67 -11.48 0.10
N SER A 285 3.78 -12.15 0.83
CA SER A 285 3.09 -11.53 1.97
C SER A 285 4.11 -11.43 3.08
N ALA A 286 4.85 -10.34 3.11
CA ALA A 286 5.92 -10.06 4.05
C ALA A 286 6.17 -8.54 4.07
N GLU A 287 6.77 -8.01 5.14
CA GLU A 287 7.21 -6.62 5.14
C GLU A 287 8.17 -6.34 3.98
N TYR A 288 8.11 -5.14 3.37
CA TYR A 288 8.72 -4.93 2.05
C TYR A 288 10.25 -5.14 2.03
N GLN A 289 10.94 -4.78 3.11
CA GLN A 289 12.38 -5.00 3.29
C GLN A 289 12.75 -6.49 3.36
N SER A 290 11.76 -7.39 3.43
CA SER A 290 11.96 -8.85 3.40
C SER A 290 11.76 -9.46 2.02
N GLN A 291 11.26 -8.73 1.01
CA GLN A 291 11.00 -9.28 -0.32
C GLN A 291 12.30 -9.81 -0.97
N ALA A 292 13.34 -8.99 -1.04
CA ALA A 292 14.65 -9.41 -1.56
C ALA A 292 15.33 -10.48 -0.69
N PRO A 293 15.30 -10.41 0.65
CA PRO A 293 15.75 -11.53 1.49
C PRO A 293 15.07 -12.87 1.22
N ILE A 294 13.77 -12.90 0.89
CA ILE A 294 13.06 -14.14 0.51
C ILE A 294 13.63 -14.70 -0.79
N ASP A 295 13.74 -13.87 -1.83
CA ASP A 295 14.28 -14.29 -3.13
C ASP A 295 15.75 -14.74 -3.02
N LEU A 296 16.54 -14.03 -2.21
CA LEU A 296 17.93 -14.38 -1.88
C LEU A 296 18.01 -15.74 -1.18
N ALA A 297 17.18 -15.98 -0.17
CA ALA A 297 17.14 -17.26 0.55
C ALA A 297 16.81 -18.42 -0.40
N ARG A 298 15.81 -18.23 -1.27
CA ARG A 298 15.41 -19.24 -2.28
C ARG A 298 16.55 -19.52 -3.26
N ARG A 299 17.23 -18.49 -3.75
CA ARG A 299 18.39 -18.61 -4.65
C ARG A 299 19.57 -19.32 -3.99
N MET A 300 19.84 -19.04 -2.71
CA MET A 300 20.96 -19.63 -1.99
C MET A 300 20.73 -21.09 -1.60
N ARG A 301 19.48 -21.55 -1.51
CA ARG A 301 19.12 -22.92 -1.12
C ARG A 301 19.90 -23.98 -1.90
N GLU A 302 19.93 -23.85 -3.23
CA GLU A 302 20.62 -24.82 -4.10
C GLU A 302 22.14 -24.83 -3.90
N ARG A 303 22.72 -23.69 -3.53
CA ARG A 303 24.17 -23.53 -3.31
C ARG A 303 24.62 -24.09 -1.96
N ILE A 304 23.74 -24.06 -0.95
CA ILE A 304 24.05 -24.55 0.40
C ILE A 304 23.86 -26.07 0.48
N GLY A 305 22.82 -26.62 -0.15
CA GLY A 305 22.50 -28.04 -0.09
C GLY A 305 21.96 -28.44 1.29
N ASP A 306 22.76 -29.17 2.08
CA ASP A 306 22.36 -29.62 3.40
C ASP A 306 22.36 -28.47 4.43
N LEU A 307 21.16 -28.02 4.80
CA LEU A 307 20.98 -26.91 5.74
C LEU A 307 21.45 -27.24 7.16
N ASP A 308 21.59 -28.52 7.51
CA ASP A 308 22.13 -28.93 8.81
C ASP A 308 23.62 -28.57 8.93
N GLN A 309 24.32 -28.32 7.82
CA GLN A 309 25.71 -27.85 7.82
C GLN A 309 25.85 -26.38 8.17
N ILE A 310 24.76 -25.61 8.26
CA ILE A 310 24.83 -24.18 8.58
C ILE A 310 25.25 -23.99 10.05
N ALA A 311 26.34 -23.25 10.25
CA ALA A 311 26.79 -22.79 11.56
C ALA A 311 26.17 -21.42 11.89
N THR A 312 26.29 -20.44 10.99
CA THR A 312 25.72 -19.09 11.15
C THR A 312 25.30 -18.48 9.82
N ILE A 313 24.34 -17.56 9.86
CA ILE A 313 23.99 -16.68 8.74
C ILE A 313 24.01 -15.24 9.24
N VAL A 314 24.70 -14.36 8.52
CA VAL A 314 24.72 -12.92 8.80
C VAL A 314 24.18 -12.18 7.58
N LEU A 315 23.12 -11.39 7.78
CA LEU A 315 22.55 -10.50 6.77
C LEU A 315 23.08 -9.08 6.98
N HIS A 316 23.90 -8.61 6.05
CA HIS A 316 24.36 -7.23 5.97
C HIS A 316 23.29 -6.41 5.23
N THR A 317 22.73 -5.40 5.89
CA THR A 317 21.56 -4.67 5.40
C THR A 317 21.55 -3.22 5.88
N SER A 318 20.61 -2.42 5.40
CA SER A 318 20.42 -1.03 5.85
C SER A 318 20.09 -0.92 7.34
N ASN A 319 20.36 0.25 7.94
CA ASN A 319 19.94 0.59 9.30
C ASN A 319 18.46 0.31 9.52
N HIS A 320 17.61 0.75 8.58
CA HIS A 320 16.16 0.57 8.68
C HIS A 320 15.79 -0.91 8.82
N THR A 321 16.27 -1.77 7.93
CA THR A 321 16.00 -3.21 8.01
C THR A 321 16.53 -3.80 9.32
N HIS A 322 17.76 -3.45 9.70
CA HIS A 322 18.40 -3.94 10.92
C HIS A 322 17.60 -3.60 12.20
N VAL A 323 17.11 -2.36 12.32
CA VAL A 323 16.42 -1.89 13.53
C VAL A 323 14.91 -2.09 13.51
N VAL A 324 14.29 -2.22 12.33
CA VAL A 324 12.83 -2.38 12.21
C VAL A 324 12.40 -3.83 12.13
N ILE A 325 13.09 -4.68 11.37
CA ILE A 325 12.73 -6.11 11.18
C ILE A 325 13.86 -7.10 11.50
N GLY A 326 15.07 -6.60 11.76
CA GLY A 326 16.26 -7.38 12.10
C GLY A 326 16.53 -7.53 13.60
N THR A 327 17.69 -8.10 13.90
CA THR A 327 18.23 -8.28 15.26
C THR A 327 18.42 -6.96 16.01
N GLY A 328 18.73 -5.87 15.29
CA GLY A 328 18.91 -4.54 15.88
C GLY A 328 17.64 -3.94 16.49
N SER A 329 16.47 -4.53 16.21
CA SER A 329 15.23 -4.15 16.89
C SER A 329 15.21 -4.48 18.38
N ASN A 330 16.08 -5.40 18.84
CA ASN A 330 16.13 -5.90 20.22
C ASN A 330 14.79 -6.44 20.72
N ASP A 331 13.93 -6.90 19.81
CA ASP A 331 12.63 -7.47 20.11
C ASP A 331 12.73 -9.00 20.21
N PRO A 332 12.64 -9.59 21.42
CA PRO A 332 12.73 -11.04 21.58
C PRO A 332 11.58 -11.80 20.92
N GLN A 333 10.41 -11.17 20.71
CA GLN A 333 9.27 -11.81 20.07
C GLN A 333 9.55 -12.16 18.60
N LYS A 334 10.57 -11.52 17.98
CA LYS A 334 11.02 -11.87 16.62
C LYS A 334 11.88 -13.13 16.55
N PHE A 335 12.06 -13.82 17.67
CA PHE A 335 12.66 -15.15 17.77
C PHE A 335 11.73 -16.16 18.46
N ASP A 336 10.47 -15.77 18.67
CA ASP A 336 9.48 -16.53 19.41
C ASP A 336 8.53 -17.26 18.45
N PRO A 337 8.48 -18.61 18.43
CA PRO A 337 7.57 -19.36 17.59
C PRO A 337 6.09 -19.15 17.94
N ASP A 338 5.78 -18.65 19.14
CA ASP A 338 4.42 -18.29 19.59
C ASP A 338 4.01 -16.85 19.21
N ALA A 339 4.90 -16.10 18.54
CA ALA A 339 4.61 -14.74 18.12
C ALA A 339 3.46 -14.68 17.11
N SER A 340 2.75 -13.55 17.07
CA SER A 340 1.67 -13.36 16.10
C SER A 340 2.20 -13.34 14.67
N ARG A 341 1.31 -13.59 13.70
CA ARG A 341 1.62 -13.45 12.27
C ARG A 341 2.27 -12.09 11.98
N GLU A 342 1.73 -11.02 12.56
CA GLU A 342 2.20 -9.65 12.35
C GLU A 342 3.65 -9.46 12.86
N THR A 343 4.04 -10.15 13.94
CA THR A 343 5.43 -10.14 14.42
C THR A 343 6.35 -10.98 13.54
N LEU A 344 5.91 -12.18 13.11
CA LEU A 344 6.70 -13.04 12.21
C LEU A 344 6.89 -12.40 10.83
N ASP A 345 5.90 -11.66 10.34
CA ASP A 345 5.92 -10.82 9.14
C ASP A 345 6.98 -9.69 9.22
N HIS A 346 7.42 -9.33 10.43
CA HIS A 346 8.46 -8.33 10.71
C HIS A 346 9.71 -8.95 11.35
N SER A 347 9.97 -10.25 11.11
CA SER A 347 11.16 -10.96 11.56
C SER A 347 11.95 -11.47 10.34
N VAL A 348 12.91 -10.69 9.84
CA VAL A 348 13.69 -11.09 8.64
C VAL A 348 14.49 -12.38 8.88
N MET A 349 14.84 -12.67 10.14
CA MET A 349 15.49 -13.92 10.52
C MET A 349 14.56 -15.14 10.32
N TYR A 350 13.31 -15.04 10.77
CA TYR A 350 12.30 -16.08 10.55
C TYR A 350 12.02 -16.25 9.06
N ILE A 351 11.81 -15.12 8.38
CA ILE A 351 11.46 -15.07 6.97
C ILE A 351 12.55 -15.74 6.13
N PHE A 352 13.81 -15.38 6.36
CA PHE A 352 14.94 -15.96 5.66
C PHE A 352 15.07 -17.47 5.96
N ALA A 353 14.88 -17.90 7.23
CA ALA A 353 14.94 -19.32 7.59
C ALA A 353 13.90 -20.16 6.86
N VAL A 354 12.63 -19.74 6.89
CA VAL A 354 11.53 -20.47 6.28
C VAL A 354 11.63 -20.46 4.75
N ALA A 355 11.93 -19.31 4.14
CA ALA A 355 12.15 -19.22 2.69
C ALA A 355 13.33 -20.10 2.24
N LEU A 356 14.42 -20.15 3.03
CA LEU A 356 15.56 -21.01 2.75
C LEU A 356 15.21 -22.50 2.87
N GLN A 357 14.43 -22.88 3.89
CA GLN A 357 14.03 -24.28 4.14
C GLN A 357 12.99 -24.81 3.15
N ASP A 358 12.03 -23.99 2.77
CA ASP A 358 10.88 -24.41 1.97
C ASP A 358 11.08 -24.13 0.48
N GLY A 359 12.04 -23.27 0.12
CA GLY A 359 12.24 -22.80 -1.25
C GLY A 359 11.09 -21.95 -1.80
N THR A 360 10.09 -21.64 -0.96
CA THR A 360 8.86 -20.93 -1.29
C THR A 360 8.44 -20.07 -0.10
N TRP A 361 7.55 -19.10 -0.35
CA TRP A 361 6.92 -18.29 0.67
C TRP A 361 5.42 -18.18 0.39
N HIS A 362 4.58 -18.46 1.39
CA HIS A 362 3.13 -18.44 1.25
C HIS A 362 2.46 -17.69 2.39
N HIS A 363 1.48 -16.84 2.04
CA HIS A 363 0.85 -15.87 2.95
C HIS A 363 0.17 -16.44 4.22
N GLU A 364 -0.22 -17.71 4.19
CA GLU A 364 -0.74 -18.45 5.36
C GLU A 364 0.22 -19.55 5.83
N ARG A 365 0.50 -20.55 4.99
CA ARG A 365 1.32 -21.73 5.34
C ARG A 365 2.70 -21.39 5.91
N SER A 366 3.35 -20.31 5.47
CA SER A 366 4.65 -19.90 6.01
C SER A 366 4.55 -19.29 7.41
N TYR A 367 3.35 -19.03 7.93
CA TYR A 367 3.10 -18.50 9.27
C TYR A 367 2.32 -19.47 10.17
N ALA A 368 1.96 -20.66 9.67
CA ALA A 368 1.19 -21.62 10.44
C ALA A 368 1.92 -22.01 11.73
N PRO A 369 1.24 -22.17 12.88
CA PRO A 369 1.88 -22.56 14.13
C PRO A 369 2.73 -23.82 13.97
N GLU A 370 2.24 -24.83 13.27
CA GLU A 370 2.95 -26.09 13.02
C GLU A 370 4.25 -25.87 12.25
N ARG A 371 4.28 -24.88 11.34
CA ARG A 371 5.46 -24.52 10.57
C ARG A 371 6.47 -23.75 11.40
N ALA A 372 6.03 -22.77 12.20
CA ALA A 372 6.88 -21.97 13.07
C ALA A 372 7.53 -22.81 14.20
N HIS A 373 6.83 -23.84 14.67
CA HIS A 373 7.26 -24.71 15.77
C HIS A 373 8.17 -25.86 15.37
N ARG A 374 8.55 -25.98 14.10
CA ARG A 374 9.48 -27.03 13.68
C ARG A 374 10.84 -26.88 14.39
N PRO A 375 11.38 -27.93 15.04
CA PRO A 375 12.63 -27.82 15.79
C PRO A 375 13.83 -27.35 14.95
N ASP A 376 13.94 -27.86 13.71
CA ASP A 376 14.99 -27.50 12.76
C ASP A 376 14.87 -26.03 12.30
N THR A 377 13.65 -25.50 12.17
CA THR A 377 13.42 -24.08 11.88
C THR A 377 13.84 -23.19 13.04
N ILE A 378 13.45 -23.53 14.27
CA ILE A 378 13.86 -22.74 15.46
C ILE A 378 15.38 -22.75 15.60
N GLU A 379 16.03 -23.88 15.34
CA GLU A 379 17.49 -23.96 15.33
C GLU A 379 18.11 -23.04 14.27
N LEU A 380 17.67 -23.13 13.01
CA LEU A 380 18.19 -22.31 11.92
C LEU A 380 17.91 -20.81 12.14
N TRP A 381 16.70 -20.47 12.58
CA TRP A 381 16.27 -19.11 12.88
C TRP A 381 17.20 -18.44 13.89
N ARG A 382 17.61 -19.16 14.94
CA ARG A 382 18.56 -18.67 15.96
C ARG A 382 20.00 -18.53 15.47
N LYS A 383 20.35 -19.12 14.32
CA LYS A 383 21.66 -18.95 13.66
C LYS A 383 21.71 -17.73 12.74
N ILE A 384 20.56 -17.10 12.45
CA ILE A 384 20.47 -15.93 11.56
C ILE A 384 20.52 -14.65 12.39
N SER A 385 21.41 -13.75 12.01
CA SER A 385 21.47 -12.40 12.56
C SER A 385 21.56 -11.36 11.45
N THR A 386 21.27 -10.10 11.80
CA THR A 386 21.46 -8.96 10.90
C THR A 386 22.51 -8.01 11.46
N VAL A 387 23.22 -7.33 10.57
CA VAL A 387 24.12 -6.22 10.93
C VAL A 387 23.85 -5.05 9.99
N GLU A 388 23.91 -3.83 10.53
CA GLU A 388 23.92 -2.65 9.68
C GLU A 388 25.23 -2.59 8.88
N ASP A 389 25.08 -2.34 7.57
CA ASP A 389 26.18 -2.01 6.68
C ASP A 389 25.98 -0.58 6.14
N PRO A 390 26.95 0.33 6.35
CA PRO A 390 26.81 1.73 5.95
C PRO A 390 26.50 1.94 4.47
N GLU A 391 27.01 1.07 3.59
CA GLU A 391 26.75 1.19 2.15
C GLU A 391 25.30 0.81 1.82
N TRP A 392 24.76 -0.22 2.48
CA TRP A 392 23.34 -0.56 2.36
C TRP A 392 22.44 0.54 2.93
N THR A 393 22.84 1.20 4.02
CA THR A 393 22.13 2.37 4.55
C THR A 393 22.15 3.54 3.56
N ARG A 394 23.30 3.85 2.95
CA ARG A 394 23.41 4.90 1.92
C ARG A 394 22.46 4.62 0.75
N ARG A 395 22.51 3.41 0.20
CA ARG A 395 21.65 3.00 -0.92
C ARG A 395 20.16 3.02 -0.57
N TYR A 396 19.78 2.62 0.64
CA TYR A 396 18.39 2.69 1.11
C TYR A 396 17.81 4.11 1.06
N HIS A 397 18.64 5.12 1.31
CA HIS A 397 18.28 6.53 1.30
C HIS A 397 18.57 7.24 -0.03
N SER A 398 19.04 6.53 -1.06
CA SER A 398 19.30 7.17 -2.35
C SER A 398 18.00 7.61 -3.02
N ASP A 399 18.02 8.81 -3.58
CA ASP A 399 16.96 9.34 -4.44
C ASP A 399 17.13 8.86 -5.89
N ASP A 400 18.29 8.30 -6.25
CA ASP A 400 18.51 7.65 -7.53
C ASP A 400 17.91 6.22 -7.51
N PRO A 401 16.86 5.94 -8.31
CA PRO A 401 16.26 4.61 -8.37
C PRO A 401 17.26 3.50 -8.74
N ALA A 402 18.31 3.80 -9.50
CA ALA A 402 19.32 2.83 -9.91
C ALA A 402 20.26 2.42 -8.76
N GLU A 403 20.46 3.29 -7.78
CA GLU A 403 21.26 2.97 -6.60
C GLU A 403 20.43 2.39 -5.46
N LYS A 404 19.14 2.75 -5.43
CA LYS A 404 18.22 2.44 -4.35
C LYS A 404 18.09 0.95 -4.11
N ALA A 405 18.26 0.55 -2.84
CA ALA A 405 18.27 -0.87 -2.47
C ALA A 405 17.53 -1.10 -1.15
N PHE A 406 16.80 -2.21 -1.10
CA PHE A 406 15.99 -2.62 0.04
C PHE A 406 16.30 -4.04 0.53
N GLY A 407 17.21 -4.74 -0.14
CA GLY A 407 17.61 -6.09 0.19
C GLY A 407 18.83 -6.17 1.12
N ALA A 408 19.61 -7.23 0.94
CA ALA A 408 20.72 -7.57 1.82
C ALA A 408 21.79 -8.37 1.11
N LYS A 409 22.97 -8.42 1.73
CA LYS A 409 24.01 -9.40 1.47
C LYS A 409 23.98 -10.48 2.56
N ALA A 410 23.85 -11.74 2.16
CA ALA A 410 23.87 -12.88 3.06
C ALA A 410 25.23 -13.56 3.06
N VAL A 411 25.76 -13.80 4.27
CA VAL A 411 27.00 -14.52 4.52
C VAL A 411 26.66 -15.77 5.33
N VAL A 412 26.69 -16.93 4.68
CA VAL A 412 26.39 -18.23 5.30
C VAL A 412 27.71 -18.94 5.60
N THR A 413 27.98 -19.22 6.88
CA THR A 413 29.15 -19.97 7.31
C THR A 413 28.72 -21.39 7.65
N LEU A 414 29.35 -22.38 7.01
CA LEU A 414 29.13 -23.79 7.26
C LEU A 414 29.95 -24.27 8.48
N LYS A 415 29.57 -25.41 9.05
CA LYS A 415 30.29 -26.08 10.16
C LYS A 415 31.74 -26.45 9.79
N SER A 416 32.04 -26.58 8.50
CA SER A 416 33.40 -26.78 7.98
C SER A 416 34.28 -25.52 8.04
N GLY A 417 33.68 -24.35 8.23
CA GLY A 417 34.34 -23.04 8.10
C GLY A 417 34.26 -22.44 6.69
N GLU A 418 33.72 -23.17 5.70
CA GLU A 418 33.44 -22.62 4.37
C GLU A 418 32.36 -21.54 4.44
N THR A 419 32.50 -20.50 3.61
CA THR A 419 31.53 -19.40 3.54
C THR A 419 30.90 -19.31 2.15
N ILE A 420 29.58 -19.30 2.11
CA ILE A 420 28.78 -19.04 0.90
C ILE A 420 28.23 -17.62 1.01
N VAL A 421 28.56 -16.78 0.04
CA VAL A 421 28.15 -15.37 -0.01
C VAL A 421 27.29 -15.12 -1.24
N ASP A 422 26.23 -14.34 -1.05
CA ASP A 422 25.38 -13.83 -2.12
C ASP A 422 24.68 -12.53 -1.69
N GLU A 423 24.21 -11.73 -2.64
CA GLU A 423 23.49 -10.48 -2.33
C GLU A 423 22.40 -10.16 -3.35
N LEU A 424 21.35 -9.48 -2.89
CA LEU A 424 20.27 -9.02 -3.75
C LEU A 424 19.82 -7.63 -3.31
N ALA A 425 19.87 -6.67 -4.23
CA ALA A 425 19.59 -5.26 -3.94
C ALA A 425 18.10 -4.93 -3.86
N VAL A 426 17.32 -5.49 -4.79
CA VAL A 426 15.87 -5.32 -4.91
C VAL A 426 15.24 -6.67 -5.21
N ALA A 427 13.98 -6.86 -4.81
CA ALA A 427 13.27 -8.12 -5.03
C ALA A 427 13.13 -8.43 -6.52
N ASP A 428 12.93 -9.71 -6.87
CA ASP A 428 12.82 -10.10 -8.27
C ASP A 428 11.64 -9.40 -8.95
N ALA A 429 10.52 -9.26 -8.23
CA ALA A 429 9.30 -8.59 -8.68
C ALA A 429 9.37 -7.05 -8.76
N HIS A 430 10.44 -6.42 -8.27
CA HIS A 430 10.62 -4.97 -8.35
C HIS A 430 10.61 -4.48 -9.81
N PRO A 431 10.17 -3.26 -10.13
CA PRO A 431 10.33 -2.67 -11.48
C PRO A 431 11.75 -2.70 -12.06
N LEU A 432 12.76 -2.89 -11.20
CA LEU A 432 14.20 -2.95 -11.54
C LEU A 432 14.81 -4.31 -11.14
N GLY A 433 13.97 -5.28 -10.79
CA GLY A 433 14.37 -6.61 -10.37
C GLY A 433 14.64 -7.54 -11.55
N ALA A 434 15.02 -8.79 -11.26
CA ALA A 434 15.32 -9.79 -12.29
C ALA A 434 14.08 -10.27 -13.05
N ARG A 435 12.89 -10.17 -12.45
CA ARG A 435 11.60 -10.55 -13.04
C ARG A 435 10.51 -9.57 -12.60
N PRO A 436 10.53 -8.32 -13.11
CA PRO A 436 9.51 -7.33 -12.80
C PRO A 436 8.12 -7.91 -13.06
N PHE A 437 7.18 -7.64 -12.16
CA PHE A 437 5.82 -8.15 -12.33
C PHE A 437 5.14 -7.49 -13.54
N GLU A 438 4.79 -8.32 -14.52
CA GLU A 438 3.92 -7.97 -15.64
C GLU A 438 2.56 -8.65 -15.47
N ARG A 439 1.65 -8.45 -16.44
CA ARG A 439 0.24 -8.90 -16.38
C ARG A 439 0.11 -10.36 -15.95
N ASP A 440 0.90 -11.26 -16.52
CA ASP A 440 0.82 -12.69 -16.25
C ASP A 440 1.14 -13.02 -14.78
N GLN A 441 2.07 -12.29 -14.15
CA GLN A 441 2.38 -12.48 -12.73
C GLN A 441 1.25 -11.96 -11.82
N TYR A 442 0.60 -10.84 -12.17
CA TYR A 442 -0.58 -10.37 -11.42
C TYR A 442 -1.76 -11.33 -11.56
N VAL A 443 -1.99 -11.88 -12.76
CA VAL A 443 -3.03 -12.88 -12.99
C VAL A 443 -2.73 -14.16 -12.22
N GLY A 444 -1.48 -14.63 -12.22
CA GLY A 444 -1.05 -15.78 -11.42
C GLY A 444 -1.24 -15.55 -9.91
N LYS A 445 -0.81 -14.39 -9.40
CA LYS A 445 -1.03 -14.00 -8.00
C LYS A 445 -2.52 -13.96 -7.65
N PHE A 446 -3.37 -13.44 -8.54
CA PHE A 446 -4.82 -13.45 -8.34
C PHE A 446 -5.37 -14.87 -8.26
N ALA A 447 -4.99 -15.75 -9.19
CA ALA A 447 -5.42 -17.15 -9.18
C ALA A 447 -5.00 -17.86 -7.88
N ASP A 448 -3.74 -17.68 -7.45
CA ASP A 448 -3.20 -18.30 -6.23
C ASP A 448 -3.91 -17.81 -4.96
N LEU A 449 -4.17 -16.51 -4.86
CA LEU A 449 -4.83 -15.91 -3.68
C LEU A 449 -6.35 -16.07 -3.67
N ALA A 450 -6.94 -16.33 -4.83
CA ALA A 450 -8.36 -16.59 -4.98
C ALA A 450 -8.72 -18.08 -4.94
N ASP A 451 -7.72 -18.98 -4.95
CA ASP A 451 -7.93 -20.42 -4.89
C ASP A 451 -8.72 -20.84 -3.65
N GLY A 452 -9.75 -21.66 -3.84
CA GLY A 452 -10.68 -22.06 -2.78
C GLY A 452 -11.56 -20.94 -2.20
N VAL A 453 -11.46 -19.71 -2.71
CA VAL A 453 -12.24 -18.54 -2.27
C VAL A 453 -13.21 -18.05 -3.35
N VAL A 454 -12.70 -17.86 -4.57
CA VAL A 454 -13.47 -17.39 -5.73
C VAL A 454 -13.55 -18.51 -6.76
N GLU A 455 -14.75 -18.83 -7.21
CA GLU A 455 -14.95 -19.85 -8.24
C GLU A 455 -14.24 -19.47 -9.55
N ALA A 456 -13.68 -20.47 -10.25
CA ALA A 456 -12.86 -20.24 -11.44
C ALA A 456 -13.59 -19.45 -12.55
N GLU A 457 -14.90 -19.67 -12.72
CA GLU A 457 -15.73 -18.90 -13.68
C GLU A 457 -15.81 -17.42 -13.30
N GLU A 458 -15.96 -17.14 -12.00
CA GLU A 458 -16.01 -15.77 -11.47
C GLU A 458 -14.64 -15.08 -11.55
N GLN A 459 -13.56 -15.81 -11.30
CA GLN A 459 -12.20 -15.32 -11.54
C GLN A 459 -12.03 -14.89 -13.00
N GLN A 460 -12.43 -15.74 -13.95
CA GLN A 460 -12.33 -15.42 -15.38
C GLN A 460 -13.24 -14.25 -15.77
N ARG A 461 -14.45 -14.16 -15.22
CA ARG A 461 -15.37 -13.03 -15.45
C ARG A 461 -14.73 -11.72 -15.00
N PHE A 462 -14.17 -11.68 -13.79
CA PHE A 462 -13.48 -10.51 -13.26
C PHE A 462 -12.27 -10.13 -14.11
N LEU A 463 -11.40 -11.11 -14.43
CA LEU A 463 -10.22 -10.88 -15.27
C LEU A 463 -10.61 -10.35 -16.66
N ASN A 464 -11.69 -10.85 -17.25
CA ASN A 464 -12.20 -10.31 -18.53
C ASN A 464 -12.68 -8.87 -18.38
N ALA A 465 -13.40 -8.55 -17.29
CA ALA A 465 -13.90 -7.20 -17.04
C ALA A 465 -12.78 -6.19 -16.82
N VAL A 466 -11.80 -6.52 -15.97
CA VAL A 466 -10.71 -5.59 -15.61
C VAL A 466 -9.75 -5.36 -16.78
N GLN A 467 -9.50 -6.37 -17.62
CA GLN A 467 -8.68 -6.24 -18.82
C GLN A 467 -9.28 -5.27 -19.86
N HIS A 468 -10.60 -5.11 -19.86
CA HIS A 468 -11.33 -4.21 -20.76
C HIS A 468 -11.91 -3.00 -20.00
N VAL A 469 -11.35 -2.67 -18.83
CA VAL A 469 -11.93 -1.63 -17.96
C VAL A 469 -11.92 -0.27 -18.67
N SER A 470 -10.90 0.09 -19.45
CA SER A 470 -10.89 1.36 -20.20
C SER A 470 -12.03 1.50 -21.20
N ALA A 471 -12.48 0.41 -21.80
CA ALA A 471 -13.62 0.37 -22.71
C ALA A 471 -14.98 0.27 -21.99
N THR A 472 -14.99 0.11 -20.67
CA THR A 472 -16.22 -0.04 -19.90
C THR A 472 -17.03 1.26 -19.89
N LYS A 473 -18.26 1.18 -20.41
CA LYS A 473 -19.21 2.30 -20.44
C LYS A 473 -19.72 2.63 -19.03
N SER A 474 -20.22 3.85 -18.87
CA SER A 474 -20.91 4.32 -17.67
C SER A 474 -21.91 3.30 -17.12
N GLY A 475 -21.82 3.03 -15.82
CA GLY A 475 -22.64 2.04 -15.11
C GLY A 475 -22.15 0.59 -15.22
N GLY A 476 -21.12 0.30 -16.03
CA GLY A 476 -20.56 -1.05 -16.19
C GLY A 476 -19.56 -1.47 -15.12
N LEU A 477 -19.09 -0.54 -14.28
CA LEU A 477 -18.02 -0.78 -13.30
C LEU A 477 -18.42 -1.68 -12.11
N GLY A 478 -19.71 -2.04 -11.99
CA GLY A 478 -20.14 -3.09 -11.07
C GLY A 478 -19.47 -4.45 -11.34
N ALA A 479 -19.01 -4.69 -12.57
CA ALA A 479 -18.28 -5.89 -12.94
C ALA A 479 -16.90 -6.03 -12.26
N LEU A 480 -16.37 -4.95 -11.67
CA LEU A 480 -15.12 -4.99 -10.89
C LEU A 480 -15.33 -5.58 -9.47
N ASN A 481 -16.58 -5.74 -9.01
CA ASN A 481 -16.84 -6.45 -7.77
C ASN A 481 -16.79 -7.95 -8.00
N ILE A 482 -15.93 -8.65 -7.25
CA ILE A 482 -15.85 -10.13 -7.27
C ILE A 482 -16.86 -10.70 -6.29
N ARG A 483 -17.53 -11.77 -6.69
CA ARG A 483 -18.39 -12.58 -5.84
C ARG A 483 -17.60 -13.70 -5.17
N VAL A 484 -17.91 -13.98 -3.91
CA VAL A 484 -17.33 -15.09 -3.15
C VAL A 484 -18.45 -16.06 -2.82
N ASP A 485 -18.15 -17.36 -2.86
CA ASP A 485 -19.14 -18.38 -2.53
C ASP A 485 -19.62 -18.18 -1.07
N PRO A 486 -20.93 -18.13 -0.80
CA PRO A 486 -21.46 -17.98 0.55
C PRO A 486 -20.88 -19.00 1.55
N ARG A 487 -20.58 -20.23 1.12
CA ARG A 487 -19.97 -21.28 1.95
C ARG A 487 -18.55 -20.94 2.40
N VAL A 488 -17.84 -20.08 1.68
CA VAL A 488 -16.54 -19.54 2.11
C VAL A 488 -16.78 -18.47 3.17
N LEU A 489 -17.75 -17.58 2.96
CA LEU A 489 -18.11 -16.55 3.94
C LEU A 489 -18.67 -17.13 5.24
N ASP A 490 -19.32 -18.29 5.20
CA ASP A 490 -19.80 -19.01 6.39
C ASP A 490 -18.66 -19.46 7.33
N LYS A 491 -17.42 -19.53 6.81
CA LYS A 491 -16.22 -19.82 7.62
C LYS A 491 -15.65 -18.57 8.30
N ALA A 492 -16.13 -17.38 7.93
CA ALA A 492 -15.69 -16.14 8.56
C ALA A 492 -16.11 -16.09 10.04
N PRO A 493 -15.32 -15.45 10.91
CA PRO A 493 -15.61 -15.40 12.33
C PRO A 493 -16.91 -14.66 12.61
N THR A 494 -17.72 -15.18 13.51
CA THR A 494 -18.90 -14.45 13.99
C THR A 494 -18.48 -13.15 14.67
N VAL A 495 -19.16 -12.06 14.32
CA VAL A 495 -18.92 -10.73 14.88
C VAL A 495 -20.16 -10.27 15.66
N PRO A 496 -20.01 -9.66 16.85
CA PRO A 496 -21.12 -9.06 17.56
C PRO A 496 -21.80 -7.94 16.74
N SER A 497 -23.08 -7.69 17.00
CA SER A 497 -23.80 -6.57 16.38
C SER A 497 -23.26 -5.20 16.82
N GLY A 498 -23.24 -4.25 15.89
CA GLY A 498 -22.95 -2.84 16.15
C GLY A 498 -24.20 -2.02 16.51
N ILE A 499 -24.05 -0.70 16.49
CA ILE A 499 -25.12 0.27 16.78
C ILE A 499 -26.07 0.51 15.59
N PHE A 500 -25.64 0.15 14.38
CA PHE A 500 -26.45 0.20 13.16
C PHE A 500 -26.93 -1.23 12.83
N ARG A 501 -28.23 -1.42 12.62
CA ARG A 501 -28.88 -2.72 12.39
C ARG A 501 -29.72 -2.70 11.13
#